data_AF-A0A969B378-F1
#
_entry.id   AF-A0A969B378-F1
#
_cell.length_a   1.000
_cell.length_b   1.000
_cell.length_c   1.000
_cell.angle_alpha   90.00
_cell.angle_beta   90.00
_cell.angle_gamma   90.00
#
_symmetry.space_group_name_H-M   'P 1'
#
loop_
_entity.id
_entity.type
_entity.pdbx_description
1 polymer ?
#
loop_
_entity_poly.entity_id
_entity_poly.type
_entity_poly.pdbx_seq_one_letter_code
_entity_poly.pdbx_strand_id
1 'polypeptide(L)'
;MLSQGSTSYSYNGDGTLVQANTTRYVQDLAAPLSQILHDGSANYVYGLGRLRALSGPWYLGDALGSVRATVSDGGALTVWQSDRLATKPGPSARNMRPPTRTTSTAPAMSTTTRSTKSIRLGICPGSPLPP
;
A
#
# COMPACT_ATOMS: atom_id res chain seq x y z
N MET A 1 29.88 9.74 6.49
CA MET A 1 29.22 9.55 5.19
C MET A 1 28.06 8.58 5.43
N LEU A 2 26.80 9.00 5.22
CA LEU A 2 25.65 8.11 5.38
C LEU A 2 25.43 7.39 4.05
N SER A 3 25.71 6.08 4.00
CA SER A 3 25.39 5.26 2.83
C SER A 3 23.91 4.87 2.93
N GLN A 4 23.08 5.42 2.06
CA GLN A 4 21.76 4.86 1.79
C GLN A 4 22.00 3.64 0.90
N GLY A 5 21.51 2.46 1.31
CA GLY A 5 21.83 1.20 0.65
C GLY A 5 21.60 1.25 -0.87
N SER A 6 22.60 0.81 -1.64
CA SER A 6 22.49 0.69 -3.09
C SER A 6 21.66 -0.54 -3.44
N THR A 7 20.64 -0.38 -4.29
CA THR A 7 19.88 -1.51 -4.84
C THR A 7 20.36 -1.79 -6.26
N SER A 8 20.76 -3.03 -6.53
CA SER A 8 21.18 -3.48 -7.87
C SER A 8 20.02 -4.15 -8.59
N TYR A 9 19.79 -3.81 -9.86
CA TYR A 9 18.77 -4.43 -10.71
C TYR A 9 19.43 -5.04 -11.93
N SER A 10 19.02 -6.25 -12.30
CA SER A 10 19.44 -6.91 -13.54
C SER A 10 18.23 -7.20 -14.40
N TYR A 11 18.38 -6.95 -15.69
CA TYR A 11 17.35 -7.12 -16.70
C TYR A 11 17.85 -8.09 -17.78
N ASN A 12 16.95 -8.77 -18.45
CA ASN A 12 17.29 -9.58 -19.63
C ASN A 12 17.37 -8.69 -20.89
N GLY A 13 17.55 -9.30 -22.07
CA GLY A 13 17.68 -8.59 -23.34
C GLY A 13 16.40 -7.88 -23.83
N ASP A 14 15.23 -8.20 -23.28
CA ASP A 14 13.96 -7.54 -23.60
C ASP A 14 13.58 -6.41 -22.61
N GLY A 15 14.42 -6.18 -21.58
CA GLY A 15 14.20 -5.15 -20.57
C GLY A 15 13.38 -5.61 -19.36
N THR A 16 13.08 -6.89 -19.25
CA THR A 16 12.34 -7.49 -18.12
C THR A 16 13.25 -7.73 -16.91
N LEU A 17 12.76 -7.39 -15.71
CA LEU A 17 13.48 -7.55 -14.45
C LEU A 17 13.65 -9.04 -14.09
N VAL A 18 14.90 -9.49 -13.92
CA VAL A 18 15.23 -10.87 -13.53
C VAL A 18 15.88 -10.97 -12.16
N GLN A 19 16.45 -9.88 -11.64
CA GLN A 19 17.05 -9.86 -10.31
C GLN A 19 17.02 -8.46 -9.69
N ALA A 20 16.70 -8.38 -8.41
CA ALA A 20 16.89 -7.18 -7.58
C ALA A 20 17.68 -7.57 -6.32
N ASN A 21 18.89 -7.03 -6.13
CA ASN A 21 19.84 -7.45 -5.11
C ASN A 21 20.08 -8.97 -5.15
N THR A 22 19.75 -9.68 -4.07
CA THR A 22 19.86 -11.14 -3.96
C THR A 22 18.61 -11.88 -4.44
N THR A 23 17.53 -11.16 -4.73
CA THR A 23 16.23 -11.72 -5.10
C THR A 23 16.17 -12.01 -6.59
N ARG A 24 15.95 -13.27 -6.98
CA ARG A 24 15.82 -13.70 -8.38
C ARG A 24 14.37 -13.96 -8.72
N TYR A 25 13.95 -13.47 -9.88
CA TYR A 25 12.59 -13.61 -10.39
C TYR A 25 12.54 -14.62 -11.53
N VAL A 26 11.55 -15.50 -11.50
CA VAL A 26 11.16 -16.34 -12.64
C VAL A 26 9.91 -15.74 -13.25
N GLN A 27 9.92 -15.53 -14.56
CA GLN A 27 8.81 -14.91 -15.26
C GLN A 27 8.14 -15.88 -16.22
N ASP A 28 6.82 -15.72 -16.37
CA ASP A 28 6.07 -16.30 -17.48
C ASP A 28 6.20 -15.41 -18.71
N LEU A 29 6.86 -15.95 -19.74
CA LEU A 29 7.06 -15.28 -21.04
C LEU A 29 6.02 -15.71 -22.08
N ALA A 30 5.20 -16.72 -21.79
CA ALA A 30 4.17 -17.21 -22.70
C ALA A 30 2.86 -16.44 -22.53
N ALA A 31 2.64 -15.80 -21.38
CA ALA A 31 1.49 -14.97 -21.11
C ALA A 31 1.51 -13.65 -21.92
N PRO A 32 0.34 -13.15 -22.36
CA PRO A 32 0.25 -11.85 -23.05
C PRO A 32 0.66 -10.66 -22.17
N LEU A 33 0.70 -10.85 -20.85
CA LEU A 33 1.26 -9.92 -19.89
C LEU A 33 2.28 -10.68 -19.04
N SER A 34 3.54 -10.23 -19.02
CA SER A 34 4.59 -10.88 -18.23
C SER A 34 4.23 -10.89 -16.75
N GLN A 35 4.34 -12.06 -16.13
CA GLN A 35 3.98 -12.29 -14.73
C GLN A 35 5.14 -12.97 -13.99
N ILE A 36 5.28 -12.66 -12.71
CA ILE A 36 6.28 -13.33 -11.85
C ILE A 36 5.68 -14.64 -11.32
N LEU A 37 6.35 -15.75 -11.63
CA LEU A 37 6.00 -17.09 -11.13
C LEU A 37 6.78 -17.47 -9.87
N HIS A 38 7.92 -16.83 -9.61
CA HIS A 38 8.69 -17.04 -8.39
C HIS A 38 9.51 -15.81 -8.06
N ASP A 39 9.59 -15.44 -6.78
CA ASP A 39 10.29 -14.25 -6.30
C ASP A 39 11.48 -14.57 -5.38
N GLY A 40 11.95 -15.81 -5.36
CA GLY A 40 13.02 -16.25 -4.46
C GLY A 40 12.52 -16.82 -3.13
N SER A 41 11.24 -16.64 -2.81
CA SER A 41 10.62 -17.12 -1.57
C SER A 41 9.38 -17.97 -1.83
N ALA A 42 8.47 -17.47 -2.67
CA ALA A 42 7.20 -18.11 -2.97
C ALA A 42 7.08 -18.44 -4.46
N ASN A 43 6.43 -19.56 -4.73
CA ASN A 43 5.98 -19.93 -6.07
C ASN A 43 4.54 -19.47 -6.25
N TYR A 44 4.27 -18.87 -7.40
CA TYR A 44 2.98 -18.32 -7.76
C TYR A 44 2.39 -19.07 -8.95
N VAL A 45 1.08 -19.26 -8.90
CA VAL A 45 0.29 -19.81 -10.00
C VAL A 45 -0.76 -18.79 -10.39
N TYR A 46 -0.86 -18.53 -11.69
CA TYR A 46 -1.91 -17.70 -12.26
C TYR A 46 -2.92 -18.57 -13.02
N GLY A 47 -4.21 -18.31 -12.80
CA GLY A 47 -5.28 -19.03 -13.48
C GLY A 47 -6.64 -18.36 -13.28
N LEU A 48 -7.47 -18.38 -14.32
CA LEU A 48 -8.83 -17.78 -14.31
C LEU A 48 -8.86 -16.32 -13.80
N GLY A 49 -7.82 -15.53 -14.13
CA GLY A 49 -7.71 -14.14 -13.69
C GLY A 49 -7.32 -13.97 -12.21
N ARG A 50 -6.81 -15.01 -11.55
CA ARG A 50 -6.44 -14.99 -10.13
C ARG A 50 -5.01 -15.46 -9.92
N LEU A 51 -4.34 -14.85 -8.95
CA LEU A 51 -2.98 -15.19 -8.53
C LEU A 51 -3.03 -15.91 -7.17
N ARG A 52 -2.28 -16.99 -7.04
CA ARG A 52 -2.14 -17.75 -5.79
C ARG A 52 -0.67 -17.99 -5.48
N ALA A 53 -0.28 -17.81 -4.21
CA ALA A 53 0.98 -18.37 -3.70
C ALA A 53 0.76 -19.85 -3.31
N LEU A 54 1.60 -20.78 -3.80
CA LEU A 54 1.35 -22.23 -3.67
C LEU A 54 1.17 -22.74 -2.23
N SER A 55 1.75 -22.06 -1.26
CA SER A 55 1.61 -22.32 0.18
C SER A 55 1.18 -21.07 0.94
N GLY A 56 0.39 -20.21 0.29
CA GLY A 56 0.04 -18.91 0.81
C GLY A 56 -1.34 -18.44 0.33
N PRO A 57 -1.60 -17.14 0.43
CA PRO A 57 -2.91 -16.59 0.19
C PRO A 57 -3.25 -16.48 -1.30
N TRP A 58 -4.53 -16.18 -1.53
CA TRP A 58 -5.07 -15.78 -2.82
C TRP A 58 -5.05 -14.25 -2.95
N TYR A 59 -4.68 -13.76 -4.12
CA TYR A 59 -4.72 -12.34 -4.45
C TYR A 59 -5.85 -12.09 -5.43
N LEU A 60 -6.83 -11.30 -5.00
CA LEU A 60 -7.98 -10.91 -5.81
C LEU A 60 -7.63 -9.61 -6.54
N GLY A 61 -7.58 -9.70 -7.87
CA GLY A 61 -7.32 -8.57 -8.75
C GLY A 61 -8.58 -7.78 -9.10
N ASP A 62 -8.40 -6.55 -9.58
CA ASP A 62 -9.39 -5.86 -10.40
C ASP A 62 -9.16 -6.09 -11.90
N ALA A 63 -10.02 -5.50 -12.73
CA ALA A 63 -9.94 -5.62 -14.19
C ALA A 63 -8.65 -5.00 -14.79
N LEU A 64 -7.94 -4.17 -14.03
CA LEU A 64 -6.69 -3.55 -14.46
C LEU A 64 -5.45 -4.35 -14.00
N GLY A 65 -5.65 -5.47 -13.32
CA GLY A 65 -4.57 -6.34 -12.84
C GLY A 65 -3.96 -5.90 -11.51
N SER A 66 -4.54 -4.93 -10.81
CA SER A 66 -4.09 -4.52 -9.48
C SER A 66 -4.73 -5.40 -8.40
N VAL A 67 -4.01 -5.69 -7.31
CA VAL A 67 -4.54 -6.48 -6.19
C VAL A 67 -5.44 -5.61 -5.30
N ARG A 68 -6.69 -6.03 -5.11
CA ARG A 68 -7.70 -5.39 -4.25
C ARG A 68 -7.83 -6.05 -2.88
N ALA A 69 -7.57 -7.35 -2.81
CA ALA A 69 -7.69 -8.09 -1.56
C ALA A 69 -6.75 -9.29 -1.53
N THR A 70 -6.33 -9.64 -0.32
CA THR A 70 -5.63 -10.89 -0.02
C THR A 70 -6.54 -11.75 0.84
N VAL A 71 -6.74 -13.01 0.45
CA VAL A 71 -7.72 -13.92 1.04
C VAL A 71 -7.04 -15.23 1.44
N SER A 72 -7.42 -15.79 2.59
CA SER A 72 -6.92 -17.10 3.04
C SER A 72 -7.51 -18.25 2.20
N ASP A 73 -6.95 -19.46 2.34
CA ASP A 73 -7.51 -20.65 1.68
C ASP A 73 -8.97 -20.94 2.10
N GLY A 74 -9.39 -20.50 3.29
CA GLY A 74 -10.77 -20.60 3.77
C GLY A 74 -11.71 -19.50 3.26
N GLY A 75 -11.23 -18.61 2.38
CA GLY A 75 -12.03 -17.49 1.85
C GLY A 75 -12.13 -16.28 2.77
N ALA A 76 -11.39 -16.25 3.89
CA ALA A 76 -11.41 -15.12 4.81
C ALA A 76 -10.52 -13.97 4.31
N LEU A 77 -11.06 -12.76 4.29
CA LEU A 77 -10.32 -11.55 3.92
C LEU A 77 -9.22 -11.27 4.95
N THR A 78 -7.97 -11.23 4.51
CA THR A 78 -6.79 -10.98 5.34
C THR A 78 -6.33 -9.52 5.24
N VAL A 79 -6.28 -8.98 4.03
CA VAL A 79 -5.90 -7.58 3.76
C VAL A 79 -6.82 -7.02 2.70
N TRP A 80 -7.29 -5.79 2.90
CA TRP A 80 -8.03 -5.02 1.91
C TRP A 80 -7.20 -3.83 1.46
N GLN A 81 -6.92 -3.74 0.16
CA GLN A 81 -6.16 -2.64 -0.41
C GLN A 81 -7.12 -1.50 -0.73
N SER A 82 -6.97 -0.36 -0.06
CA SER A 82 -7.74 0.86 -0.38
C SER A 82 -6.96 1.76 -1.35
N ASP A 83 -7.68 2.55 -2.14
CA ASP A 83 -7.17 3.47 -3.20
C ASP A 83 -6.30 4.63 -2.71
N ARG A 84 -5.76 4.56 -1.49
CA ARG A 84 -4.76 5.52 -1.06
C ARG A 84 -3.46 5.24 -1.82
N LEU A 85 -3.21 6.06 -2.84
CA LEU A 85 -1.93 6.23 -3.52
C LEU A 85 -0.80 5.89 -2.55
N ALA A 86 -0.03 4.83 -2.88
CA ALA A 86 0.92 4.17 -1.99
C ALA A 86 1.98 5.13 -1.44
N THR A 87 1.63 5.87 -0.40
CA THR A 87 2.51 6.70 0.39
C THR A 87 2.77 5.93 1.65
N LYS A 88 4.01 5.46 1.80
CA LYS A 88 4.52 4.89 3.04
C LYS A 88 4.12 5.82 4.19
N PRO A 89 3.41 5.36 5.24
CA PRO A 89 3.18 6.18 6.40
C PRO A 89 4.54 6.57 6.98
N GLY A 90 4.88 7.86 6.90
CA GLY A 90 6.01 8.40 7.63
C GLY A 90 5.79 8.23 9.14
N PRO A 91 6.86 8.23 9.95
CA PRO A 91 6.72 8.11 11.40
C PRO A 91 5.74 9.17 11.92
N SER A 92 4.80 8.70 12.74
CA SER A 92 3.70 9.48 13.30
C SER A 92 4.23 10.78 13.91
N ALA A 93 3.79 11.94 13.41
CA ALA A 93 4.22 13.27 13.84
C ALA A 93 3.81 13.65 15.28
N ARG A 94 3.37 12.69 16.10
CA ARG A 94 2.90 12.92 17.47
C ARG A 94 4.01 13.28 18.46
N ASN A 95 5.29 13.26 18.06
CA ASN A 95 6.40 13.52 18.98
C ASN A 95 7.51 14.44 18.44
N MET A 96 7.21 15.30 17.45
CA MET A 96 8.14 16.39 17.12
C MET A 96 7.91 17.58 18.04
N ARG A 97 8.84 17.76 18.98
CA ARG A 97 9.04 19.02 19.70
C ARG A 97 9.19 20.15 18.67
N PRO A 98 8.45 21.26 18.77
CA PRO A 98 8.58 22.34 17.81
C PRO A 98 10.01 22.91 17.82
N PRO A 99 10.64 23.20 16.67
CA PRO A 99 11.88 23.95 16.65
C PRO A 99 11.65 25.35 17.21
N THR A 100 12.49 25.77 18.17
CA THR A 100 12.54 27.13 18.72
C THR A 100 12.71 28.14 17.59
N ARG A 101 11.66 28.94 17.36
CA ARG A 101 11.62 30.00 16.35
C ARG A 101 12.36 31.23 16.89
N THR A 102 13.51 31.55 16.30
CA THR A 102 14.22 32.81 16.52
C THR A 102 13.33 33.96 16.07
N THR A 103 12.98 34.87 16.97
CA THR A 103 12.13 36.03 16.72
C THR A 103 12.87 37.08 15.91
N SER A 104 12.39 37.37 14.70
CA SER A 104 12.62 38.64 14.01
C SER A 104 11.30 39.42 13.99
N THR A 105 11.37 40.68 14.39
CA THR A 105 10.27 41.58 14.74
C THR A 105 9.69 42.30 13.52
N ALA A 106 8.34 42.36 13.46
CA ALA A 106 7.45 43.45 12.99
C ALA A 106 6.26 42.93 12.14
N PRO A 107 5.16 43.70 11.99
CA PRO A 107 4.10 43.93 12.98
C PRO A 107 2.75 43.30 12.58
N ALA A 108 1.79 43.38 13.50
CA ALA A 108 0.51 42.68 13.51
C ALA A 108 -0.42 42.91 12.29
N MET A 109 -0.99 41.82 11.76
CA MET A 109 -2.29 41.82 11.12
C MET A 109 -3.15 40.70 11.70
N SER A 110 -4.30 41.10 12.24
CA SER A 110 -5.33 40.24 12.82
C SER A 110 -6.02 39.42 11.73
N THR A 111 -6.24 38.12 11.95
CA THR A 111 -7.24 37.36 11.18
C THR A 111 -7.88 36.26 12.04
N THR A 112 -9.14 36.54 12.36
CA THR A 112 -10.25 35.70 12.83
C THR A 112 -10.05 34.17 12.84
N THR A 113 -10.10 33.57 14.04
CA THR A 113 -10.16 32.12 14.25
C THR A 113 -11.52 31.56 13.79
N ARG A 114 -11.53 30.78 12.71
CA ARG A 114 -12.71 30.00 12.29
C ARG A 114 -12.80 28.71 13.13
N SER A 115 -13.86 28.62 13.93
CA SER A 115 -14.20 27.47 14.77
C SER A 115 -14.53 26.22 13.93
N THR A 116 -13.86 25.09 14.19
CA THR A 116 -14.17 23.81 13.55
C THR A 116 -15.27 23.10 14.34
N LYS A 117 -16.50 23.14 13.80
CA LYS A 117 -17.65 22.42 14.34
C LYS A 117 -17.42 20.91 14.19
N SER A 118 -17.28 20.20 15.32
CA SER A 118 -17.16 18.74 15.35
C SER A 118 -18.52 18.10 15.10
N ILE A 119 -18.67 17.32 14.03
CA ILE A 119 -19.82 16.44 13.83
C ILE A 119 -19.54 15.16 14.63
N ARG A 120 -20.21 15.02 15.79
CA ARG A 120 -20.39 13.72 16.44
C ARG A 120 -21.58 13.04 15.76
N LEU A 121 -21.34 11.92 15.11
CA LEU A 121 -22.40 11.00 14.69
C LEU A 121 -22.86 10.25 15.96
N GLY A 122 -23.90 10.79 16.62
CA GLY A 122 -24.54 10.14 17.74
C GLY A 122 -25.42 8.99 17.26
N ILE A 123 -25.12 7.77 17.71
CA ILE A 123 -26.03 6.63 17.62
C ILE A 123 -27.03 6.79 18.77
N CYS A 124 -28.31 7.01 18.46
CA CYS A 124 -29.38 6.97 19.45
C CYS A 124 -29.81 5.50 19.66
N PRO A 125 -29.81 4.96 20.89
CA PRO A 125 -30.45 3.69 21.16
C PRO A 125 -31.97 3.90 21.22
N GLY A 126 -32.73 3.29 20.30
CA GLY A 126 -34.19 3.21 20.39
C GLY A 126 -34.97 3.56 19.12
N SER A 127 -34.69 2.90 17.99
CA SER A 127 -35.56 2.98 16.80
C SER A 127 -36.29 1.65 16.57
N PRO A 128 -37.64 1.64 16.44
CA PRO A 128 -38.41 0.41 16.24
C PRO A 128 -38.27 -0.13 14.80
N LEU A 129 -38.39 -1.44 14.66
CA LEU A 129 -38.35 -2.16 13.36
C LEU A 129 -39.66 -1.93 12.57
N PRO A 130 -39.60 -1.75 11.24
CA PRO A 130 -40.78 -1.67 10.37
C PRO A 130 -41.41 -3.06 10.12
N PRO A 131 -42.69 -3.13 9.70
CA PRO A 131 -43.58 -4.30 9.81
C PRO A 131 -43.18 -5.52 8.97
#